data_AF-A0A6J8CRB9-F1
#
_entry.id   AF-A0A6J8CRB9-F1
#
_cell.length_a   1.000
_cell.length_b   1.000
_cell.length_c   1.000
_cell.angle_alpha   90.00
_cell.angle_beta   90.00
_cell.angle_gamma   90.00
#
_symmetry.space_group_name_H-M   'P 1'
#
loop_
_entity.id
_entity.type
_entity.pdbx_description
1 polymer ?
#
loop_
_entity_poly.entity_id
_entity_poly.type
_entity_poly.pdbx_seq_one_letter_code
_entity_poly.pdbx_strand_id
1 'polypeptide(L)'
;MKQKKNICGGQYYHFGLESSIKNALSDQSDLPNFEKSIKILMNTDGIPLFRSSRGQFWPIVGRLENIGKGEPFIIGLYYVGLHIHLNSHLVALYSDYSNDLLKAFVKHFGEKYGNNQLVYNVHGLIHIAADAKKFGSLDNISSFPFESYLKKFKKMVRKPAFSSQQIIRRFSEKTYSLAETVASDLKEPHDLGSLPVGFNGCNQYQTVKFDKFVLKLRQRDRYFRFNGHIAQRTYSENIISKNGDIYVAYRIFTQTIKFFDTPLDSDLPC
;
A
#
# COMPACT_ATOMS: atom_id res chain seq x y z
N MET A 1 -0.20 -11.25 -33.64
CA MET A 1 -0.35 -9.78 -33.75
C MET A 1 -1.17 -9.30 -32.56
N LYS A 2 -0.66 -8.36 -31.74
CA LYS A 2 -1.40 -7.86 -30.55
C LYS A 2 -2.61 -7.07 -31.04
N GLN A 3 -3.82 -7.48 -30.64
CA GLN A 3 -5.04 -6.76 -31.04
C GLN A 3 -5.35 -5.69 -29.99
N LYS A 4 -5.45 -4.43 -30.41
CA LYS A 4 -5.93 -3.32 -29.59
C LYS A 4 -7.40 -3.07 -29.88
N LYS A 5 -8.22 -3.00 -28.85
CA LYS A 5 -9.62 -2.55 -28.96
C LYS A 5 -9.91 -1.49 -27.92
N ASN A 6 -10.70 -0.50 -28.31
CA ASN A 6 -11.34 0.37 -27.35
C ASN A 6 -12.55 -0.40 -26.79
N ILE A 7 -12.48 -0.78 -25.52
CA ILE A 7 -13.54 -1.50 -24.82
C ILE A 7 -13.92 -0.65 -23.62
N CYS A 8 -15.19 -0.23 -23.55
CA CYS A 8 -15.75 0.38 -22.35
C CYS A 8 -14.98 1.65 -21.93
N GLY A 9 -14.83 2.64 -22.81
CA GLY A 9 -14.02 3.84 -22.57
C GLY A 9 -12.52 3.59 -22.44
N GLY A 10 -12.08 2.33 -22.53
CA GLY A 10 -10.73 1.91 -22.24
C GLY A 10 -9.96 1.21 -23.31
N GLN A 11 -8.65 1.08 -23.08
CA GLN A 11 -7.78 0.32 -23.97
C GLN A 11 -7.68 -1.11 -23.46
N TYR A 12 -8.04 -2.07 -24.31
CA TYR A 12 -7.80 -3.47 -24.12
C TYR A 12 -6.80 -3.98 -25.15
N TYR A 13 -5.77 -4.67 -24.68
CA TYR A 13 -4.80 -5.36 -25.53
C TYR A 13 -4.97 -6.86 -25.32
N HIS A 14 -5.27 -7.61 -26.39
CA HIS A 14 -5.30 -9.07 -26.35
C HIS A 14 -4.00 -9.64 -26.92
N PHE A 15 -3.40 -10.55 -26.17
CA PHE A 15 -2.15 -11.23 -26.56
C PHE A 15 -2.41 -12.57 -27.27
N GLY A 16 -3.66 -13.05 -27.24
CA GLY A 16 -4.10 -14.30 -27.90
C GLY A 16 -3.92 -15.49 -26.97
N LEU A 17 -5.03 -16.14 -26.57
CA LEU A 17 -4.98 -17.24 -25.61
C LEU A 17 -4.17 -18.44 -26.14
N GLU A 18 -4.42 -18.85 -27.39
CA GLU A 18 -3.70 -19.96 -28.02
C GLU A 18 -2.19 -19.70 -28.11
N SER A 19 -1.79 -18.49 -28.52
CA SER A 19 -0.38 -18.10 -28.60
C SER A 19 0.28 -18.09 -27.22
N SER A 20 -0.41 -17.56 -26.20
CA SER A 20 0.12 -17.55 -24.84
C SER A 20 0.25 -18.95 -24.24
N ILE A 21 -0.70 -19.86 -24.53
CA ILE A 21 -0.62 -21.26 -24.10
C ILE A 21 0.54 -21.96 -24.82
N LYS A 22 0.67 -21.81 -26.15
CA LYS A 22 1.77 -22.41 -26.91
C LYS A 22 3.13 -21.98 -26.37
N ASN A 23 3.30 -20.70 -26.07
CA ASN A 23 4.53 -20.18 -25.47
C ASN A 23 4.76 -20.74 -24.06
N ALA A 24 3.72 -20.82 -23.22
CA ALA A 24 3.84 -21.39 -21.88
C ALA A 24 4.19 -22.89 -21.89
N LEU A 25 3.76 -23.61 -22.93
CA LEU A 25 4.07 -25.03 -23.16
C LEU A 25 5.46 -25.22 -23.77
N SER A 26 5.90 -24.36 -24.68
CA SER A 26 7.24 -24.45 -25.29
C SER A 26 8.37 -24.28 -24.29
N ASP A 27 8.09 -23.59 -23.18
CA ASP A 27 9.03 -23.40 -22.07
C ASP A 27 9.14 -24.63 -21.13
N GLN A 28 8.41 -25.72 -21.41
CA GLN A 28 8.47 -26.96 -20.63
C GLN A 28 9.31 -28.03 -21.35
N SER A 29 10.37 -28.51 -20.68
CA SER A 29 11.29 -29.53 -21.21
C SER A 29 10.70 -30.93 -21.30
N ASP A 30 9.67 -31.22 -20.50
CA ASP A 30 9.02 -32.53 -20.42
C ASP A 30 7.51 -32.34 -20.51
N LEU A 31 6.91 -32.71 -21.65
CA LEU A 31 5.46 -32.79 -21.79
C LEU A 31 4.97 -34.05 -21.07
N PRO A 32 4.22 -33.94 -19.95
CA PRO A 32 3.69 -35.12 -19.28
C PRO A 32 2.64 -35.79 -20.17
N ASN A 33 2.51 -37.11 -20.02
CA ASN A 33 1.48 -37.92 -20.70
C ASN A 33 0.12 -37.21 -20.67
N PHE A 34 -0.36 -36.86 -21.86
CA PHE A 34 -1.50 -35.98 -22.07
C PHE A 34 -2.77 -36.49 -21.35
N GLU A 35 -3.27 -35.75 -20.36
CA GLU A 35 -4.72 -35.64 -20.20
C GLU A 35 -5.29 -35.03 -21.48
N LYS A 36 -6.43 -35.53 -21.96
CA LYS A 36 -7.10 -35.02 -23.18
C LYS A 36 -7.58 -33.56 -23.08
N SER A 37 -7.42 -32.92 -21.91
CA SER A 37 -7.89 -31.57 -21.62
C SER A 37 -6.86 -30.76 -20.85
N ILE A 38 -6.65 -29.50 -21.25
CA ILE A 38 -5.83 -28.53 -20.53
C ILE A 38 -6.73 -27.78 -19.54
N LYS A 39 -6.36 -27.74 -18.26
CA LYS A 39 -7.03 -26.93 -17.23
C LYS A 39 -6.29 -25.61 -17.07
N ILE A 40 -7.02 -24.51 -17.23
CA ILE A 40 -6.51 -23.14 -17.13
C ILE A 40 -7.22 -22.46 -15.96
N LEU A 41 -6.42 -21.93 -15.04
CA LEU A 41 -6.88 -21.02 -14.00
C LEU A 41 -6.58 -19.59 -14.46
N MET A 42 -7.62 -18.78 -14.65
CA MET A 42 -7.46 -17.36 -14.94
C MET A 42 -7.53 -16.50 -13.68
N ASN A 43 -6.79 -15.40 -13.67
CA ASN A 43 -6.72 -14.46 -12.57
C ASN A 43 -6.56 -13.04 -13.12
N THR A 44 -7.05 -12.05 -12.37
CA THR A 44 -6.82 -10.63 -12.63
C THR A 44 -6.58 -9.90 -11.32
N ASP A 45 -5.69 -8.92 -11.33
CA ASP A 45 -5.44 -8.03 -10.20
C ASP A 45 -4.94 -6.67 -10.71
N GLY A 46 -5.09 -5.63 -9.91
CA GLY A 46 -4.57 -4.31 -10.21
C GLY A 46 -3.06 -4.25 -10.04
N ILE A 47 -2.38 -3.54 -10.94
CA ILE A 47 -0.95 -3.27 -10.84
C ILE A 47 -0.73 -1.76 -11.05
N PRO A 48 -0.26 -1.02 -10.02
CA PRO A 48 0.06 0.39 -10.18
C PRO A 48 1.27 0.57 -11.10
N LEU A 49 1.12 1.46 -12.09
CA LEU A 49 2.15 1.68 -13.11
C LEU A 49 3.27 2.57 -12.62
N PHE A 50 2.92 3.64 -11.90
CA PHE A 50 3.87 4.60 -11.37
C PHE A 50 3.42 5.03 -9.98
N ARG A 51 4.36 5.22 -9.04
CA ARG A 51 4.04 5.75 -7.71
C ARG A 51 3.51 7.18 -7.73
N SER A 52 3.82 7.94 -8.79
CA SER A 52 3.41 9.33 -9.00
C SER A 52 2.14 9.48 -9.83
N SER A 53 1.57 8.38 -10.35
CA SER A 53 0.36 8.41 -11.17
C SER A 53 -0.70 7.50 -10.59
N ARG A 54 -1.97 7.83 -10.83
CA ARG A 54 -3.11 6.97 -10.49
C ARG A 54 -3.43 5.95 -11.60
N GLY A 55 -2.49 5.69 -12.51
CA GLY A 55 -2.65 4.71 -13.58
C GLY A 55 -2.38 3.29 -13.08
N GLN A 56 -3.28 2.36 -13.39
CA GLN A 56 -3.13 0.94 -13.06
C GLN A 56 -3.44 0.08 -14.28
N PHE A 57 -2.71 -1.03 -14.43
CA PHE A 57 -3.09 -2.11 -15.35
C PHE A 57 -3.80 -3.21 -14.61
N TRP A 58 -4.77 -3.82 -15.29
CA TRP A 58 -5.41 -5.04 -14.84
C TRP A 58 -5.13 -6.13 -15.88
N PRO A 59 -4.00 -6.83 -15.77
CA PRO A 59 -3.73 -7.96 -16.63
C PRO A 59 -4.74 -9.07 -16.37
N ILE A 60 -5.14 -9.73 -17.45
CA ILE A 60 -5.76 -11.04 -17.40
C ILE A 60 -4.61 -12.02 -17.58
N VAL A 61 -4.31 -12.79 -16.55
CA VAL A 61 -3.28 -13.83 -16.58
C VAL A 61 -3.93 -15.21 -16.49
N GLY A 62 -3.31 -16.19 -17.14
CA GLY A 62 -3.66 -17.60 -17.05
C GLY A 62 -2.53 -18.39 -16.42
N ARG A 63 -2.86 -19.50 -15.78
CA ARG A 63 -1.94 -20.50 -15.27
C ARG A 63 -2.43 -21.88 -15.71
N LEU A 64 -1.54 -22.73 -16.20
CA LEU A 64 -1.87 -24.13 -16.47
C LEU A 64 -1.83 -24.90 -15.14
N GLU A 65 -2.92 -25.57 -14.78
CA GLU A 65 -3.01 -26.28 -13.49
C GLU A 65 -2.50 -27.72 -13.58
N ASN A 66 -2.73 -28.38 -14.71
CA ASN A 66 -2.43 -29.80 -14.91
C ASN A 66 -1.25 -30.05 -15.85
N ILE A 67 -0.48 -29.01 -16.22
CA ILE A 67 0.67 -29.13 -17.13
C ILE A 67 1.83 -28.22 -16.69
N GLY A 68 3.03 -28.82 -16.57
CA GLY A 68 4.29 -28.10 -16.35
C GLY A 68 4.41 -27.42 -14.98
N LYS A 69 5.35 -26.47 -14.86
CA LYS A 69 5.61 -25.73 -13.60
C LYS A 69 4.49 -24.75 -13.21
N GLY A 70 3.48 -24.56 -14.07
CA GLY A 70 2.36 -23.67 -13.83
C GLY A 70 2.79 -22.20 -13.66
N GLU A 71 3.66 -21.70 -14.52
CA GLU A 71 4.00 -20.26 -14.51
C GLU A 71 2.85 -19.43 -15.10
N PRO A 72 2.52 -18.25 -14.52
CA PRO A 72 1.50 -17.36 -15.09
C PRO A 72 1.92 -16.75 -16.43
N PHE A 73 0.99 -16.69 -17.38
CA PHE A 73 1.16 -16.03 -18.68
C PHE A 73 0.08 -14.99 -18.94
N ILE A 74 0.38 -13.94 -19.71
CA ILE A 74 -0.57 -12.86 -20.01
C ILE A 74 -1.50 -13.27 -21.17
N ILE A 75 -2.80 -13.07 -20.97
CA ILE A 75 -3.87 -13.29 -21.96
C ILE A 75 -4.38 -11.93 -22.49
N GLY A 76 -4.52 -10.95 -21.60
CA GLY A 76 -5.06 -9.64 -21.93
C GLY A 76 -4.60 -8.56 -20.95
N LEU A 77 -4.77 -7.30 -21.34
CA LEU A 77 -4.43 -6.13 -20.52
C LEU A 77 -5.51 -5.07 -20.66
N TYR A 78 -6.15 -4.68 -19.56
CA TYR A 78 -7.20 -3.66 -19.54
C TYR A 78 -6.74 -2.39 -18.80
N TYR A 79 -7.13 -1.19 -19.30
CA TYR A 79 -6.54 0.07 -18.86
C TYR A 79 -7.47 1.21 -18.36
N VAL A 80 -8.82 1.20 -18.44
CA VAL A 80 -9.55 2.48 -18.17
C VAL A 80 -10.74 2.46 -17.21
N GLY A 81 -11.56 1.40 -17.13
CA GLY A 81 -12.73 1.44 -16.24
C GLY A 81 -12.38 1.87 -14.80
N LEU A 82 -11.25 1.41 -14.28
CA LEU A 82 -10.82 1.72 -12.91
C LEU A 82 -10.09 3.06 -12.76
N HIS A 83 -9.65 3.70 -13.86
CA HIS A 83 -9.06 5.04 -13.79
C HIS A 83 -10.07 6.06 -13.25
N ILE A 84 -11.35 5.91 -13.62
CA ILE A 84 -12.46 6.70 -13.07
C ILE A 84 -12.51 6.52 -11.56
N HIS A 85 -12.45 5.27 -11.08
CA HIS A 85 -12.56 4.96 -9.66
C HIS A 85 -11.31 5.29 -8.82
N LEU A 86 -10.17 5.52 -9.47
CA LEU A 86 -8.93 5.94 -8.81
C LEU A 86 -8.84 7.46 -8.68
N ASN A 87 -9.61 8.22 -9.47
CA ASN A 87 -9.61 9.68 -9.39
C ASN A 87 -10.80 10.20 -8.58
N SER A 88 -10.51 10.81 -7.42
CA SER A 88 -11.52 11.36 -6.50
C SER A 88 -12.54 12.29 -7.16
N HIS A 89 -12.17 13.02 -8.21
CA HIS A 89 -13.08 13.91 -8.95
C HIS A 89 -13.91 13.14 -9.99
N LEU A 90 -13.33 12.15 -10.67
CA LEU A 90 -14.04 11.36 -11.69
C LEU A 90 -15.00 10.33 -11.07
N VAL A 91 -14.67 9.78 -9.90
CA VAL A 91 -15.58 8.90 -9.13
C VAL A 91 -16.94 9.56 -8.97
N ALA A 92 -16.96 10.83 -8.53
CA ALA A 92 -18.21 11.54 -8.27
C ALA A 92 -19.07 11.74 -9.53
N LEU A 93 -18.44 11.86 -10.71
CA LEU A 93 -19.12 12.22 -11.96
C LEU A 93 -19.49 11.00 -12.82
N TYR A 94 -18.67 9.95 -12.80
CA TYR A 94 -18.75 8.85 -13.75
C TYR A 94 -18.81 7.45 -13.09
N SER A 95 -19.06 7.37 -11.78
CA SER A 95 -19.12 6.07 -11.08
C SER A 95 -20.16 5.13 -11.69
N ASP A 96 -21.36 5.63 -12.02
CA ASP A 96 -22.43 4.78 -12.56
C ASP A 96 -22.09 4.29 -13.99
N TYR A 97 -21.52 5.17 -14.83
CA TYR A 97 -20.99 4.77 -16.15
C TYR A 97 -19.90 3.70 -16.01
N SER A 98 -18.92 3.92 -15.13
CA SER A 98 -17.84 2.97 -14.88
C SER A 98 -18.32 1.63 -14.32
N ASN A 99 -19.35 1.64 -13.47
CA ASN A 99 -20.01 0.43 -12.98
C ASN A 99 -20.59 -0.40 -14.12
N ASP A 100 -21.30 0.24 -15.06
CA ASP A 100 -21.87 -0.45 -16.22
C ASP A 100 -20.78 -1.00 -17.13
N LEU A 101 -19.66 -0.27 -17.29
CA LEU A 101 -18.48 -0.74 -17.99
C LEU A 101 -17.85 -1.99 -17.35
N LEU A 102 -17.70 -2.02 -16.02
CA LEU A 102 -17.16 -3.16 -15.29
C LEU A 102 -18.09 -4.38 -15.38
N LYS A 103 -19.41 -4.17 -15.26
CA LYS A 103 -20.41 -5.24 -15.46
C LYS A 103 -20.37 -5.80 -16.88
N ALA A 104 -20.30 -4.93 -17.89
CA ALA A 104 -20.18 -5.35 -19.29
C ALA A 104 -18.89 -6.14 -19.54
N PHE A 105 -17.77 -5.71 -18.94
CA PHE A 105 -16.50 -6.46 -19.00
C PHE A 105 -16.64 -7.85 -18.39
N VAL A 106 -17.15 -7.97 -17.17
CA VAL A 106 -17.32 -9.27 -16.47
C VAL A 106 -18.26 -10.18 -17.24
N LYS A 107 -19.35 -9.64 -17.79
CA LYS A 107 -20.28 -10.38 -18.66
C LYS A 107 -19.58 -10.93 -19.90
N HIS A 108 -18.92 -10.07 -20.69
CA HIS A 108 -18.22 -10.50 -21.90
C HIS A 108 -17.03 -11.43 -21.59
N PHE A 109 -16.40 -11.28 -20.42
CA PHE A 109 -15.36 -12.18 -19.96
C PHE A 109 -15.91 -13.59 -19.73
N GLY A 110 -17.03 -13.71 -19.03
CA GLY A 110 -17.73 -14.98 -18.83
C GLY A 110 -18.20 -15.62 -20.14
N GLU A 111 -18.71 -14.83 -21.07
CA GLU A 111 -19.08 -15.31 -22.42
C GLU A 111 -17.88 -15.83 -23.22
N LYS A 112 -16.74 -15.13 -23.15
CA LYS A 112 -15.55 -15.48 -23.95
C LYS A 112 -14.72 -16.63 -23.37
N TYR A 113 -14.57 -16.66 -22.04
CA TYR A 113 -13.68 -17.61 -21.36
C TYR A 113 -14.42 -18.67 -20.54
N GLY A 114 -15.75 -18.55 -20.41
CA GLY A 114 -16.61 -19.45 -19.66
C GLY A 114 -16.90 -18.94 -18.24
N ASN A 115 -18.11 -19.21 -17.75
CA ASN A 115 -18.54 -18.78 -16.40
C ASN A 115 -17.69 -19.38 -15.27
N ASN A 116 -17.07 -20.55 -15.50
CA ASN A 116 -16.17 -21.20 -14.55
C ASN A 116 -14.87 -20.39 -14.30
N GLN A 117 -14.57 -19.43 -15.19
CA GLN A 117 -13.41 -18.53 -15.07
C GLN A 117 -13.73 -17.23 -14.34
N LEU A 118 -14.98 -17.02 -13.91
CA LEU A 118 -15.40 -15.88 -13.09
C LEU A 118 -15.03 -16.12 -11.62
N VAL A 119 -13.74 -16.32 -11.36
CA VAL A 119 -13.23 -16.50 -10.00
C VAL A 119 -13.31 -15.18 -9.21
N TYR A 120 -13.11 -15.25 -7.90
CA TYR A 120 -13.51 -14.18 -6.96
C TYR A 120 -13.00 -12.78 -7.34
N ASN A 121 -11.81 -12.65 -7.91
CA ASN A 121 -11.21 -11.38 -8.30
C ASN A 121 -11.82 -10.77 -9.55
N VAL A 122 -12.25 -11.59 -10.52
CA VAL A 122 -12.98 -11.15 -11.71
C VAL A 122 -14.39 -10.76 -11.31
N HIS A 123 -15.05 -11.57 -10.47
CA HIS A 123 -16.37 -11.25 -9.95
C HIS A 123 -16.35 -9.96 -9.11
N GLY A 124 -15.33 -9.80 -8.26
CA GLY A 124 -15.14 -8.63 -7.40
C GLY A 124 -15.18 -7.30 -8.15
N LEU A 125 -14.79 -7.26 -9.42
CA LEU A 125 -14.83 -6.05 -10.26
C LEU A 125 -16.21 -5.38 -10.29
N ILE A 126 -17.31 -6.14 -10.19
CA ILE A 126 -18.67 -5.56 -10.22
C ILE A 126 -19.03 -4.83 -8.92
N HIS A 127 -18.29 -5.07 -7.83
CA HIS A 127 -18.51 -4.45 -6.53
C HIS A 127 -17.61 -3.22 -6.30
N ILE A 128 -16.46 -3.17 -6.98
CA ILE A 128 -15.46 -2.10 -6.81
C ILE A 128 -16.06 -0.71 -7.04
N ALA A 129 -17.00 -0.55 -7.96
CA ALA A 129 -17.63 0.75 -8.22
C ALA A 129 -18.46 1.24 -7.03
N ALA A 130 -19.18 0.34 -6.35
CA ALA A 130 -19.95 0.66 -5.15
C ALA A 130 -19.02 1.02 -3.98
N ASP A 131 -17.91 0.27 -3.83
CA ASP A 131 -16.91 0.55 -2.81
C ASP A 131 -16.24 1.91 -3.05
N ALA A 132 -15.91 2.26 -4.30
CA ALA A 132 -15.37 3.58 -4.63
C ALA A 132 -16.37 4.71 -4.32
N LYS A 133 -17.67 4.47 -4.55
CA LYS A 133 -18.72 5.45 -4.22
C LYS A 133 -18.85 5.64 -2.71
N LYS A 134 -18.66 4.56 -1.93
CA LYS A 134 -18.80 4.57 -0.46
C LYS A 134 -17.57 5.10 0.27
N PHE A 135 -16.37 4.73 -0.16
CA PHE A 135 -15.10 5.03 0.53
C PHE A 135 -14.23 6.07 -0.18
N GLY A 136 -14.69 6.61 -1.31
CA GLY A 136 -13.93 7.53 -2.15
C GLY A 136 -13.01 6.79 -3.13
N SER A 137 -11.96 7.45 -3.62
CA SER A 137 -11.02 6.81 -4.54
C SER A 137 -10.52 5.46 -4.02
N LEU A 138 -10.39 4.47 -4.91
CA LEU A 138 -9.88 3.14 -4.56
C LEU A 138 -8.48 3.15 -3.92
N ASP A 139 -7.71 4.22 -4.12
CA ASP A 139 -6.43 4.42 -3.41
C ASP A 139 -6.62 4.42 -1.89
N ASN A 140 -7.79 4.83 -1.39
CA ASN A 140 -8.11 4.88 0.05
C ASN A 140 -8.33 3.51 0.67
N ILE A 141 -8.67 2.50 -0.14
CA ILE A 141 -8.98 1.13 0.30
C ILE A 141 -8.02 0.10 -0.31
N SER A 142 -6.93 0.56 -0.92
CA SER A 142 -5.97 -0.29 -1.60
C SER A 142 -5.09 -1.08 -0.63
N SER A 143 -4.86 -2.36 -0.95
CA SER A 143 -3.93 -3.24 -0.23
C SER A 143 -2.46 -3.06 -0.64
N PHE A 144 -2.14 -2.31 -1.71
CA PHE A 144 -0.76 -2.17 -2.21
C PHE A 144 0.27 -1.64 -1.20
N PRO A 145 -0.08 -0.70 -0.28
CA PRO A 145 0.84 -0.28 0.77
C PRO A 145 1.26 -1.44 1.67
N PHE A 146 0.32 -2.33 2.01
CA PHE A 146 0.57 -3.51 2.83
C PHE A 146 1.44 -4.52 2.09
N GLU A 147 1.16 -4.83 0.81
CA GLU A 147 2.01 -5.73 0.02
C GLU A 147 3.43 -5.20 -0.13
N SER A 148 3.57 -3.90 -0.39
CA SER A 148 4.86 -3.22 -0.49
C SER A 148 5.64 -3.30 0.83
N TYR A 149 4.93 -3.26 1.95
CA TYR A 149 5.51 -3.46 3.27
C TYR A 149 5.88 -4.92 3.53
N LEU A 150 5.02 -5.90 3.20
CA LEU A 150 5.30 -7.34 3.32
C LEU A 150 6.47 -7.79 2.45
N LYS A 151 6.68 -7.20 1.27
CA LYS A 151 7.88 -7.42 0.45
C LYS A 151 9.18 -7.12 1.23
N LYS A 152 9.15 -6.20 2.21
CA LYS A 152 10.30 -5.94 3.10
C LYS A 152 10.54 -7.11 4.05
N PHE A 153 9.49 -7.77 4.55
CA PHE A 153 9.58 -8.94 5.43
C PHE A 153 10.24 -10.10 4.69
N LYS A 154 9.86 -10.34 3.43
CA LYS A 154 10.49 -11.37 2.61
C LYS A 154 12.00 -11.14 2.46
N LYS A 155 12.44 -9.89 2.27
CA LYS A 155 13.87 -9.51 2.24
C LYS A 155 14.58 -9.68 3.59
N MET A 156 13.84 -9.79 4.69
CA MET A 156 14.38 -10.04 6.03
C MET A 156 14.74 -11.51 6.26
N VAL A 157 14.16 -12.42 5.50
CA VAL A 157 14.43 -13.86 5.59
C VAL A 157 15.50 -14.22 4.56
N ARG A 158 16.68 -14.66 5.01
CA ARG A 158 17.80 -15.08 4.13
C ARG A 158 17.82 -16.57 3.88
N LYS A 159 17.31 -17.36 4.83
CA LYS A 159 17.24 -18.83 4.76
C LYS A 159 15.90 -19.32 5.31
N PRO A 160 15.38 -20.49 4.88
CA PRO A 160 14.08 -21.01 5.32
C PRO A 160 14.00 -21.25 6.83
N ALA A 161 15.10 -21.69 7.44
CA ALA A 161 15.16 -22.01 8.86
C ALA A 161 14.97 -20.77 9.73
N PHE A 162 14.13 -20.88 10.77
CA PHE A 162 13.92 -19.82 11.77
C PHE A 162 13.46 -18.48 11.17
N SER A 163 12.55 -18.53 10.19
CA SER A 163 12.08 -17.35 9.45
C SER A 163 11.49 -16.27 10.36
N SER A 164 10.72 -16.65 11.39
CA SER A 164 10.15 -15.69 12.36
C SER A 164 11.23 -15.06 13.24
N GLN A 165 12.18 -15.86 13.76
CA GLN A 165 13.28 -15.35 14.58
C GLN A 165 14.18 -14.39 13.79
N GLN A 166 14.44 -14.66 12.50
CA GLN A 166 15.19 -13.76 11.63
C GLN A 166 14.52 -12.39 11.51
N ILE A 167 13.19 -12.36 11.38
CA ILE A 167 12.42 -11.12 11.30
C ILE A 167 12.48 -10.37 12.64
N ILE A 168 12.18 -11.05 13.76
CA ILE A 168 12.16 -10.45 15.10
C ILE A 168 13.52 -9.83 15.44
N ARG A 169 14.62 -10.55 15.19
CA ARG A 169 15.99 -10.04 15.45
C ARG A 169 16.30 -8.78 14.65
N ARG A 170 15.94 -8.74 13.36
CA ARG A 170 16.12 -7.53 12.54
C ARG A 170 15.24 -6.36 12.98
N PHE A 171 14.07 -6.62 13.55
CA PHE A 171 13.25 -5.58 14.15
C PHE A 171 13.87 -5.05 15.45
N SER A 172 14.39 -5.92 16.31
CA SER A 172 15.08 -5.48 17.53
C SER A 172 16.30 -4.60 17.20
N GLU A 173 17.10 -4.96 16.18
CA GLU A 173 18.25 -4.14 15.75
C GLU A 173 17.85 -2.70 15.38
N LYS A 174 16.64 -2.49 14.84
CA LYS A 174 16.15 -1.15 14.49
C LYS A 174 15.60 -0.37 15.67
N THR A 175 15.03 -1.06 16.66
CA THR A 175 14.40 -0.44 17.84
C THR A 175 15.43 0.02 18.88
N TYR A 176 16.59 -0.65 18.96
CA TYR A 176 17.60 -0.41 20.00
C TYR A 176 18.73 0.59 19.64
N SER A 177 18.58 1.43 18.62
CA SER A 177 19.49 2.57 18.43
C SER A 177 19.21 3.66 19.48
N LEU A 178 19.58 3.41 20.74
CA LEU A 178 19.55 4.35 21.87
C LEU A 178 20.71 5.35 21.86
N ALA A 179 21.37 5.58 20.72
CA ALA A 179 22.40 6.60 20.64
C ALA A 179 21.78 7.95 21.03
N GLU A 180 22.32 8.58 22.07
CA GLU A 180 21.98 9.96 22.45
C GLU A 180 22.06 10.82 21.19
N THR A 181 20.92 11.36 20.79
CA THR A 181 20.86 12.19 19.58
C THR A 181 20.93 13.63 20.02
N VAL A 182 22.05 14.28 19.72
CA VAL A 182 22.26 15.69 20.04
C VAL A 182 21.53 16.55 19.00
N ALA A 183 20.81 17.56 19.47
CA ALA A 183 20.22 18.56 18.59
C ALA A 183 21.33 19.42 18.00
N SER A 184 21.38 19.53 16.66
CA SER A 184 22.45 20.23 15.95
C SER A 184 22.08 21.67 15.59
N ASP A 185 20.83 21.92 15.21
CA ASP A 185 20.40 23.22 14.67
C ASP A 185 18.95 23.54 14.98
N LEU A 186 18.67 24.84 15.16
CA LEU A 186 17.33 25.43 15.21
C LEU A 186 17.08 26.28 13.97
N LYS A 187 15.88 26.20 13.39
CA LYS A 187 15.50 26.95 12.19
C LYS A 187 14.11 27.53 12.32
N GLU A 188 13.85 28.56 11.50
CA GLU A 188 12.52 29.18 11.34
C GLU A 188 12.01 29.76 12.68
N PRO A 189 12.64 30.82 13.19
CA PRO A 189 12.21 31.45 14.44
C PRO A 189 10.79 31.99 14.32
N HIS A 190 10.04 31.98 15.41
CA HIS A 190 8.70 32.55 15.49
C HIS A 190 8.34 32.95 16.92
N ASP A 191 7.15 33.54 17.10
CA ASP A 191 6.61 34.03 18.38
C ASP A 191 5.19 33.51 18.68
N LEU A 192 4.59 32.79 17.74
CA LEU A 192 3.18 32.34 17.77
C LEU A 192 2.86 31.19 18.74
N GLY A 193 3.84 30.60 19.43
CA GLY A 193 3.61 29.46 20.32
C GLY A 193 3.37 29.85 21.77
N SER A 194 2.70 28.98 22.53
CA SER A 194 2.54 29.18 23.97
C SER A 194 3.83 28.79 24.69
N LEU A 195 4.33 29.67 25.55
CA LEU A 195 5.49 29.41 26.39
C LEU A 195 5.05 28.84 27.74
N PRO A 196 5.62 27.70 28.20
CA PRO A 196 5.40 27.20 29.55
C PRO A 196 5.88 28.20 30.61
N VAL A 197 5.32 28.10 31.82
CA VAL A 197 5.72 28.92 32.96
C VAL A 197 7.24 28.79 33.19
N GLY A 198 7.94 29.92 33.28
CA GLY A 198 9.39 29.96 33.42
C GLY A 198 10.17 30.05 32.10
N PHE A 199 9.51 30.00 30.94
CA PHE A 199 10.14 30.21 29.61
C PHE A 199 9.76 31.56 28.98
N ASN A 200 9.29 32.53 29.79
CA ASN A 200 8.91 33.85 29.31
C ASN A 200 10.08 34.54 28.58
N GLY A 201 9.81 35.12 27.42
CA GLY A 201 10.80 35.83 26.60
C GLY A 201 11.84 34.93 25.92
N CYS A 202 11.67 33.61 25.93
CA CYS A 202 12.58 32.70 25.23
C CYS A 202 12.31 32.68 23.72
N ASN A 203 13.36 32.43 22.94
CA ASN A 203 13.26 32.29 21.48
C ASN A 203 12.57 30.97 21.12
N GLN A 204 11.66 31.02 20.15
CA GLN A 204 10.89 29.87 19.69
C GLN A 204 11.18 29.57 18.22
N TYR A 205 11.07 28.30 17.83
CA TYR A 205 11.51 27.81 16.52
C TYR A 205 10.56 26.77 15.92
N GLN A 206 10.35 26.79 14.60
CA GLN A 206 9.49 25.79 13.95
C GLN A 206 10.19 24.46 13.71
N THR A 207 11.52 24.43 13.71
CA THR A 207 12.29 23.25 13.36
C THR A 207 13.50 23.06 14.28
N VAL A 208 13.66 21.84 14.79
CA VAL A 208 14.91 21.36 15.41
C VAL A 208 15.46 20.19 14.62
N LYS A 209 16.75 20.25 14.31
CA LYS A 209 17.47 19.19 13.60
C LYS A 209 18.29 18.38 14.58
N PHE A 210 18.25 17.07 14.40
CA PHE A 210 19.13 16.10 15.05
C PHE A 210 20.00 15.46 13.96
N ASP A 211 21.04 14.74 14.38
CA ASP A 211 21.92 14.00 13.46
C ASP A 211 21.13 13.06 12.52
N LYS A 212 20.16 12.31 13.08
CA LYS A 212 19.42 11.27 12.34
C LYS A 212 18.06 11.70 11.81
N PHE A 213 17.47 12.78 12.32
CA PHE A 213 16.11 13.18 11.97
C PHE A 213 15.86 14.68 12.21
N VAL A 214 14.72 15.18 11.73
CA VAL A 214 14.31 16.57 11.91
C VAL A 214 12.90 16.59 12.50
N LEU A 215 12.70 17.32 13.59
CA LEU A 215 11.36 17.60 14.12
C LEU A 215 10.92 18.97 13.65
N LYS A 216 9.75 19.03 13.01
CA LYS A 216 9.09 20.27 12.61
C LYS A 216 7.80 20.46 13.37
N LEU A 217 7.35 21.71 13.53
CA LEU A 217 6.01 22.07 14.02
C LEU A 217 4.92 21.78 12.98
N ARG A 218 4.81 20.52 12.55
CA ARG A 218 3.81 20.03 11.58
C ARG A 218 2.96 18.92 12.18
N GLN A 219 1.75 18.74 11.67
CA GLN A 219 0.82 17.70 12.13
C GLN A 219 1.39 16.28 12.01
N ARG A 220 2.17 16.01 10.96
CA ARG A 220 2.84 14.72 10.74
C ARG A 220 3.95 14.41 11.76
N ASP A 221 4.57 15.45 12.31
CA ASP A 221 5.74 15.38 13.20
C ASP A 221 5.30 15.63 14.65
N ARG A 222 4.02 15.33 14.95
CA ARG A 222 3.36 15.59 16.23
C ARG A 222 3.66 14.52 17.27
N TYR A 223 3.88 13.29 16.83
CA TYR A 223 4.14 12.15 17.70
C TYR A 223 5.59 11.75 17.60
N PHE A 224 6.23 11.55 18.75
CA PHE A 224 7.59 11.05 18.83
C PHE A 224 7.75 10.19 20.08
N ARG A 225 8.77 9.34 20.09
CA ARG A 225 9.08 8.52 21.27
C ARG A 225 10.19 9.21 22.06
N PHE A 226 10.00 9.37 23.36
CA PHE A 226 10.98 9.94 24.27
C PHE A 226 11.00 9.14 25.56
N ASN A 227 12.18 8.65 25.98
CA ASN A 227 12.37 7.82 27.18
C ASN A 227 11.38 6.65 27.31
N GLY A 228 11.10 5.94 26.21
CA GLY A 228 10.17 4.79 26.20
C GLY A 228 8.70 5.16 26.10
N HIS A 229 8.33 6.43 26.29
CA HIS A 229 6.95 6.91 26.19
C HIS A 229 6.65 7.49 24.82
N ILE A 230 5.38 7.42 24.40
CA ILE A 230 4.90 8.18 23.25
C ILE A 230 4.53 9.57 23.76
N ALA A 231 5.22 10.57 23.22
CA ALA A 231 4.94 11.98 23.44
C ALA A 231 4.12 12.51 22.27
N GLN A 232 3.14 13.35 22.58
CA GLN A 232 2.35 14.11 21.64
C GLN A 232 2.59 15.59 21.86
N ARG A 233 2.93 16.31 20.79
CA ARG A 233 2.95 17.77 20.78
C ARG A 233 1.58 18.31 20.36
N THR A 234 1.09 19.40 20.92
CA THR A 234 -0.08 20.12 20.38
C THR A 234 0.35 21.30 19.51
N TYR A 235 -0.57 21.99 18.82
CA TYR A 235 -0.21 23.20 18.05
C TYR A 235 0.32 24.33 18.94
N SER A 236 -0.06 24.35 20.22
CA SER A 236 0.39 25.35 21.20
C SER A 236 1.74 25.02 21.83
N GLU A 237 2.28 23.82 21.62
CA GLU A 237 3.53 23.36 22.23
C GLU A 237 4.71 23.54 21.28
N ASN A 238 5.79 24.12 21.78
CA ASN A 238 6.85 24.71 20.97
C ASN A 238 8.25 24.09 21.18
N ILE A 239 9.18 24.40 20.27
CA ILE A 239 10.61 24.22 20.41
C ILE A 239 11.19 25.55 20.89
N ILE A 240 11.86 25.53 22.05
CA ILE A 240 12.27 26.72 22.80
C ILE A 240 13.78 26.63 23.03
N SER A 241 14.48 27.75 22.88
CA SER A 241 15.87 27.86 23.35
C SER A 241 15.96 28.77 24.57
N LYS A 242 16.62 28.29 25.62
CA LYS A 242 16.87 29.06 26.85
C LYS A 242 18.27 28.75 27.38
N ASN A 243 19.08 29.79 27.59
CA ASN A 243 20.44 29.68 28.14
C ASN A 243 21.38 28.74 27.36
N GLY A 244 21.19 28.60 26.05
CA GLY A 244 21.98 27.69 25.19
C GLY A 244 21.42 26.29 25.08
N ASP A 245 20.46 25.91 25.95
CA ASP A 245 19.79 24.62 25.89
C ASP A 245 18.56 24.66 24.97
N ILE A 246 18.22 23.51 24.41
CA ILE A 246 17.06 23.31 23.53
C ILE A 246 16.01 22.47 24.25
N TYR A 247 14.80 22.99 24.32
CA TYR A 247 13.65 22.37 24.94
C TYR A 247 12.57 22.11 23.89
N VAL A 248 11.90 20.98 24.00
CA VAL A 248 10.70 20.67 23.22
C VAL A 248 9.57 20.49 24.23
N ALA A 249 8.53 21.31 24.12
CA ALA A 249 7.31 21.11 24.90
C ALA A 249 6.48 19.98 24.28
N TYR A 250 5.96 19.08 25.12
CA TYR A 250 5.12 17.96 24.71
C TYR A 250 4.27 17.47 25.89
N ARG A 251 3.26 16.66 25.59
CA ARG A 251 2.49 15.87 26.55
C ARG A 251 2.84 14.40 26.41
N ILE A 252 2.77 13.68 27.51
CA ILE A 252 2.93 12.22 27.54
C ILE A 252 1.54 11.61 27.71
N PHE A 253 1.25 10.54 26.97
CA PHE A 253 0.07 9.72 27.20
C PHE A 253 0.25 8.96 28.52
N THR A 254 -0.62 9.23 29.51
CA THR A 254 -0.54 8.63 30.85
C THR A 254 -1.36 7.36 30.97
N GLN A 255 -2.30 7.14 30.06
CA GLN A 255 -3.14 5.95 30.02
C GLN A 255 -2.88 5.16 28.74
N THR A 256 -2.85 3.84 28.88
CA THR A 256 -2.91 2.93 27.74
C THR A 256 -4.18 2.11 27.87
N ILE A 257 -4.96 2.03 26.79
CA ILE A 257 -6.06 1.06 26.71
C ILE A 257 -5.59 -0.17 25.97
N LYS A 258 -6.03 -1.34 26.43
CA LYS A 258 -5.86 -2.57 25.68
C LYS A 258 -6.85 -2.58 24.51
N PHE A 259 -6.34 -2.56 23.28
CA PHE A 259 -7.20 -2.70 22.10
C PHE A 259 -7.70 -4.13 21.92
N PHE A 260 -6.84 -5.09 22.27
CA PHE A 260 -7.15 -6.50 22.46
C PHE A 260 -6.19 -7.08 23.49
N ASP A 261 -6.61 -8.14 24.16
CA ASP A 261 -5.86 -8.88 25.19
C ASP A 261 -5.33 -10.23 24.68
N THR A 262 -5.78 -10.66 23.49
CA THR A 262 -5.47 -11.97 22.91
C THR A 262 -5.02 -11.80 21.45
N PRO A 263 -3.95 -12.48 20.99
CA PRO A 263 -3.10 -13.45 21.69
C PRO A 263 -2.03 -12.86 22.62
N LEU A 264 -1.84 -11.53 22.59
CA LEU A 264 -1.01 -10.76 23.50
C LEU A 264 -1.67 -9.40 23.69
N ASP A 265 -1.45 -8.76 24.83
CA ASP A 265 -1.94 -7.42 25.13
C ASP A 265 -1.44 -6.40 24.09
N SER A 266 -2.38 -5.65 23.51
CA SER A 266 -2.11 -4.52 22.62
C SER A 266 -2.35 -3.21 23.34
N ASP A 267 -1.30 -2.67 23.96
CA ASP A 267 -1.34 -1.34 24.55
C ASP A 267 -1.41 -0.26 23.46
N LEU A 268 -2.53 0.46 23.42
CA LEU A 268 -2.66 1.69 22.66
C LEU A 268 -2.55 2.89 23.61
N PRO A 269 -1.64 3.85 23.35
CA PRO A 269 -1.61 5.10 24.10
C PRO A 269 -2.92 5.88 23.88
N CYS A 270 -3.51 6.38 24.96
CA CYS A 270 -4.72 7.20 25.00
C CYS A 270 -4.48 8.55 25.65
#